data_AF-A0A9X8VIL5-F1
#
_entry.id   AF-A0A9X8VIL5-F1
#
_cell.length_a   1.000
_cell.length_b   1.000
_cell.length_c   1.000
_cell.angle_alpha   90.00
_cell.angle_beta   90.00
_cell.angle_gamma   90.00
#
_symmetry.space_group_name_H-M   'P 1'
#
loop_
_entity.id
_entity.type
_entity.pdbx_description
1 polymer ?
#
loop_
_entity_poly.entity_id
_entity_poly.type
_entity_poly.pdbx_seq_one_letter_code
_entity_poly.pdbx_strand_id
1 'polypeptide(L)'
;NQQVTRHADDVNRGLSVFYSLGLGDQRSNYLHWSTSTGIRYRGLFDARPDDWLGLGVSVVKLSDRYKDNQRYLNQMSGISDYHDPNYRPVPGHSVTAELYYRVNVTPWLQLQPGLQYWHHPAGISETQDAWVTALKTVVTF
;
A
#
# COMPACT_ATOMS: atom_id res chain seq x y z
N ASN A 1 14.43 -7.41 3.73
CA ASN A 1 14.87 -6.08 3.26
C ASN A 1 16.36 -6.20 2.99
N GLN A 2 16.79 -5.91 1.76
CA GLN A 2 18.16 -6.18 1.31
C GLN A 2 18.66 -5.00 0.47
N GLN A 3 19.86 -4.51 0.76
CA GLN A 3 20.56 -3.55 -0.11
C GLN A 3 21.23 -4.29 -1.26
N VAL A 4 20.95 -3.88 -2.49
CA VAL A 4 21.41 -4.53 -3.73
C VAL A 4 22.47 -3.72 -4.48
N THR A 5 22.54 -2.40 -4.23
CA THR A 5 23.64 -1.56 -4.75
C THR A 5 24.24 -0.70 -3.65
N ARG A 6 25.49 -0.30 -3.85
CA ARG A 6 26.22 0.64 -2.98
C ARG A 6 26.83 1.73 -3.85
N HIS A 7 26.86 2.95 -3.33
CA HIS A 7 27.63 4.01 -3.95
C HIS A 7 29.12 3.79 -3.66
N ALA A 8 30.01 4.13 -4.60
CA ALA A 8 31.45 3.90 -4.44
C ALA A 8 32.02 4.66 -3.22
N ASP A 9 31.54 5.88 -3.01
CA ASP A 9 32.04 6.78 -1.96
C ASP A 9 31.31 6.64 -0.61
N ASP A 10 30.14 5.99 -0.59
CA ASP A 10 29.34 5.83 0.63
C ASP A 10 28.56 4.51 0.62
N VAL A 11 28.93 3.63 1.54
CA VAL A 11 28.31 2.31 1.75
C VAL A 11 26.85 2.40 2.18
N ASN A 12 26.44 3.52 2.77
CA ASN A 12 25.07 3.75 3.23
C ASN A 12 24.13 4.15 2.10
N ARG A 13 24.66 4.64 0.98
CA ARG A 13 23.89 5.03 -0.21
C ARG A 13 23.66 3.85 -1.14
N GLY A 14 22.53 3.89 -1.85
CA GLY A 14 22.20 2.89 -2.87
C GLY A 14 20.77 2.36 -2.79
N LEU A 15 20.50 1.37 -3.63
CA LEU A 15 19.21 0.74 -3.82
C LEU A 15 19.02 -0.39 -2.81
N SER A 16 17.86 -0.40 -2.16
CA SER A 16 17.39 -1.51 -1.35
C SER A 16 16.04 -2.00 -1.86
N VAL A 17 15.80 -3.29 -1.72
CA VAL A 17 14.55 -3.97 -2.06
C VAL A 17 13.93 -4.58 -0.82
N PHE A 18 12.61 -4.62 -0.76
CA PHE A 18 11.88 -5.31 0.29
C PHE A 18 10.74 -6.13 -0.29
N TYR A 19 10.40 -7.17 0.45
CA TYR A 19 9.24 -8.02 0.23
C TYR A 19 8.65 -8.38 1.59
N SER A 20 7.32 -8.43 1.66
CA SER A 20 6.54 -8.77 2.84
C SER A 20 5.34 -9.63 2.43
N LEU A 21 5.00 -10.60 3.27
CA LEU A 21 3.86 -11.50 3.09
C LEU A 21 3.15 -11.64 4.44
N GLY A 22 1.84 -11.37 4.45
CA GLY A 22 0.93 -11.66 5.55
C GLY A 22 -0.05 -12.74 5.12
N LEU A 23 -0.25 -13.74 5.96
CA LEU A 23 -1.22 -14.81 5.75
C LEU A 23 -2.21 -14.83 6.91
N GLY A 24 -3.49 -15.00 6.59
CA GLY A 24 -4.60 -15.08 7.51
C GLY A 24 -5.52 -16.24 7.15
N ASP A 25 -6.00 -16.94 8.17
CA ASP A 25 -7.02 -17.98 8.00
C ASP A 25 -8.34 -17.35 7.54
N GLN A 26 -8.84 -17.79 6.38
CA GLN A 26 -10.05 -17.24 5.75
C GLN A 26 -11.33 -17.47 6.56
N ARG A 27 -11.33 -18.44 7.49
CA ARG A 27 -12.51 -18.78 8.29
C ARG A 27 -12.77 -17.77 9.40
N SER A 28 -11.69 -17.21 9.96
CA SER A 28 -11.74 -16.32 11.12
C SER A 28 -11.36 -14.89 10.76
N ASN A 29 -10.57 -14.68 9.70
CA ASN A 29 -10.08 -13.38 9.28
C ASN A 29 -10.72 -12.93 7.97
N TYR A 30 -11.12 -11.66 7.93
CA TYR A 30 -11.59 -10.98 6.73
C TYR A 30 -10.47 -10.83 5.69
N LEU A 31 -9.24 -10.67 6.15
CA LEU A 31 -8.05 -10.46 5.34
C LEU A 31 -7.32 -11.81 5.18
N HIS A 32 -7.35 -12.37 3.96
CA HIS A 32 -6.82 -13.70 3.71
C HIS A 32 -5.30 -13.68 3.51
N TRP A 33 -4.83 -12.83 2.60
CA TRP A 33 -3.39 -12.62 2.46
C TRP A 33 -3.13 -11.20 2.00
N SER A 34 -1.96 -10.71 2.37
CA SER A 34 -1.41 -9.46 1.88
C SER A 34 0.02 -9.66 1.45
N THR A 35 0.43 -9.00 0.38
CA THR A 35 1.84 -8.92 0.02
C THR A 35 2.21 -7.49 -0.29
N SER A 36 3.43 -7.13 0.07
CA SER A 36 3.99 -5.82 -0.25
C SER A 36 5.39 -6.01 -0.76
N THR A 37 5.71 -5.34 -1.86
CA THR A 37 7.05 -5.34 -2.44
C THR A 37 7.41 -3.92 -2.83
N GLY A 38 8.70 -3.62 -2.87
CA GLY A 38 9.13 -2.32 -3.31
C GLY A 38 10.62 -2.11 -3.26
N ILE A 39 10.97 -0.91 -3.70
CA ILE A 39 12.33 -0.42 -3.79
C ILE A 39 12.46 0.90 -3.05
N ARG A 40 13.64 1.14 -2.50
CA ARG A 40 13.99 2.41 -1.88
C ARG A 40 15.43 2.73 -2.19
N TYR A 41 15.72 3.99 -2.53
CA TYR A 41 17.05 4.47 -2.83
C TYR A 41 17.43 5.56 -1.84
N ARG A 42 18.57 5.41 -1.16
CA ARG A 42 19.13 6.44 -0.28
C ARG A 42 20.21 7.23 -1.01
N GLY A 43 20.11 8.55 -0.96
CA GLY A 43 21.09 9.47 -1.53
C GLY A 43 21.11 9.46 -3.05
N LEU A 44 19.95 9.65 -3.69
CA LEU A 44 19.83 9.68 -5.15
C LEU A 44 20.67 10.80 -5.78
N PHE A 45 20.82 11.93 -5.07
CA PHE A 45 21.63 13.07 -5.49
C PHE A 45 22.79 13.26 -4.53
N ASP A 46 23.97 13.62 -5.06
CA ASP A 46 25.16 13.87 -4.23
C ASP A 46 24.98 15.07 -3.30
N ALA A 47 24.18 16.07 -3.70
CA ALA A 47 23.82 17.20 -2.86
C ALA A 47 22.92 16.81 -1.67
N ARG A 48 22.30 15.62 -1.70
CA ARG A 48 21.30 15.15 -0.73
C ARG A 48 21.54 13.67 -0.39
N PRO A 49 22.69 13.31 0.20
CA PRO A 49 23.10 11.92 0.40
C PRO A 49 22.20 11.14 1.37
N ASP A 50 21.47 11.85 2.23
CA ASP A 50 20.59 11.25 3.25
C ASP A 50 19.11 11.15 2.84
N ASP A 51 18.71 11.75 1.73
CA ASP A 51 17.32 11.72 1.27
C ASP A 51 16.94 10.33 0.74
N TRP A 52 15.66 9.97 0.83
CA TRP A 52 15.14 8.67 0.40
C TRP A 52 14.08 8.82 -0.67
N LEU A 53 14.24 8.11 -1.79
CA LEU A 53 13.17 7.87 -2.75
C LEU A 53 12.62 6.46 -2.53
N GLY A 54 11.31 6.29 -2.44
CA GLY A 54 10.68 4.98 -2.26
C GLY A 54 9.53 4.75 -3.22
N LEU A 55 9.45 3.55 -3.78
CA LEU A 55 8.32 3.07 -4.57
C LEU A 55 7.91 1.69 -4.05
N GLY A 56 6.64 1.51 -3.72
CA GLY A 56 6.10 0.24 -3.24
C GLY A 56 4.75 -0.07 -3.84
N VAL A 57 4.46 -1.36 -3.94
CA VAL A 57 3.14 -1.89 -4.31
C VAL A 57 2.73 -2.90 -3.27
N SER A 58 1.48 -2.80 -2.83
CA SER A 58 0.86 -3.72 -1.90
C SER A 58 -0.43 -4.27 -2.50
N VAL A 59 -0.63 -5.57 -2.37
CA VAL A 59 -1.87 -6.25 -2.77
C VAL A 59 -2.45 -6.90 -1.54
N VAL A 60 -3.75 -6.71 -1.34
CA VAL A 60 -4.52 -7.33 -0.27
C VAL A 60 -5.65 -8.12 -0.89
N LYS A 61 -5.71 -9.42 -0.61
CA LYS A 61 -6.84 -10.27 -0.97
C LYS A 61 -7.72 -10.53 0.25
N LEU A 62 -9.01 -10.31 0.08
CA LEU A 62 -10.02 -10.55 1.10
C LEU A 62 -10.53 -12.00 1.05
N SER A 63 -11.16 -12.45 2.13
CA SER A 63 -11.63 -13.83 2.29
C SER A 63 -12.69 -14.20 1.26
N ASP A 64 -12.46 -15.30 0.52
CA ASP A 64 -13.43 -15.84 -0.44
C ASP A 64 -14.70 -16.33 0.29
N ARG A 65 -14.58 -16.81 1.53
CA ARG A 65 -15.76 -17.21 2.35
C ARG A 65 -16.65 -16.03 2.70
N TYR A 66 -16.07 -14.86 2.99
CA TYR A 66 -16.84 -13.65 3.24
C TYR A 66 -17.52 -13.17 1.97
N LYS A 67 -16.79 -13.18 0.84
CA LYS A 67 -17.32 -12.86 -0.49
C LYS A 67 -18.53 -13.71 -0.86
N ASP A 68 -18.45 -15.01 -0.68
CA ASP A 68 -19.56 -15.93 -0.98
C ASP A 68 -20.75 -15.74 -0.05
N ASN A 69 -20.51 -15.47 1.23
CA ASN A 69 -21.58 -15.14 2.18
C ASN A 69 -22.32 -13.85 1.79
N GLN A 70 -21.61 -12.80 1.37
CA GLN A 70 -22.27 -11.56 0.92
C GLN A 70 -23.10 -11.76 -0.36
N ARG A 71 -22.58 -12.54 -1.31
CA ARG A 71 -23.34 -12.92 -2.51
C ARG A 71 -24.62 -13.69 -2.17
N TYR A 72 -24.52 -14.66 -1.26
CA TYR A 72 -25.66 -15.44 -0.79
C TYR A 72 -26.73 -14.54 -0.16
N LEU A 73 -26.33 -13.59 0.69
CA LEU A 73 -27.26 -12.66 1.34
C LEU A 73 -27.95 -11.73 0.33
N ASN A 74 -27.22 -11.18 -0.64
CA ASN A 74 -27.82 -10.38 -1.71
C ASN A 74 -28.82 -11.18 -2.56
N GLN A 75 -28.50 -12.43 -2.87
CA GLN A 75 -29.40 -13.35 -3.59
C GLN A 75 -30.67 -13.64 -2.79
N MET A 76 -30.54 -13.92 -1.49
CA MET A 76 -31.71 -14.13 -0.62
C MET A 76 -32.61 -12.90 -0.51
N SER A 77 -32.02 -11.70 -0.50
CA SER A 77 -32.77 -10.44 -0.49
C SER A 77 -33.31 -10.04 -1.86
N GLY A 78 -32.93 -10.75 -2.94
CA GLY A 78 -33.32 -10.41 -4.31
C GLY A 78 -32.71 -9.10 -4.83
N ILE A 79 -31.63 -8.63 -4.21
CA ILE A 79 -30.99 -7.35 -4.52
C ILE A 79 -29.78 -7.60 -5.40
N SER A 80 -29.80 -7.06 -6.62
CA SER A 80 -28.68 -7.13 -7.56
C SER A 80 -28.06 -5.76 -7.86
N ASP A 81 -28.77 -4.67 -7.56
CA ASP A 81 -28.30 -3.31 -7.80
C ASP A 81 -27.34 -2.86 -6.70
N TYR A 82 -26.11 -2.48 -7.10
CA TYR A 82 -25.10 -1.95 -6.19
C TYR A 82 -25.51 -0.62 -5.54
N HIS A 83 -26.36 0.16 -6.22
CA HIS A 83 -26.83 1.46 -5.70
C HIS A 83 -27.98 1.33 -4.70
N ASP A 84 -28.51 0.12 -4.47
CA ASP A 84 -29.49 -0.11 -3.40
C ASP A 84 -28.79 0.02 -2.03
N PRO A 85 -29.30 0.83 -1.10
CA PRO A 85 -28.71 0.99 0.23
C PRO A 85 -28.67 -0.32 1.05
N ASN A 86 -29.48 -1.32 0.69
CA ASN A 86 -29.48 -2.64 1.32
C ASN A 86 -28.54 -3.63 0.63
N TYR A 87 -27.93 -3.27 -0.51
CA TYR A 87 -26.93 -4.08 -1.19
C TYR A 87 -25.70 -4.24 -0.30
N ARG A 88 -25.18 -5.46 -0.21
CA ARG A 88 -23.96 -5.75 0.54
C ARG A 88 -22.79 -5.85 -0.44
N PRO A 89 -21.82 -4.90 -0.42
CA PRO A 89 -20.67 -4.93 -1.31
C PRO A 89 -19.91 -6.25 -1.22
N VAL A 90 -19.54 -6.78 -2.38
CA VAL A 90 -18.86 -8.07 -2.49
C VAL A 90 -17.35 -7.81 -2.58
N PRO A 91 -16.56 -8.13 -1.55
CA PRO A 91 -15.14 -7.85 -1.57
C PRO A 91 -14.37 -8.84 -2.46
N GLY A 92 -13.23 -8.38 -2.95
CA GLY A 92 -12.31 -9.12 -3.79
C GLY A 92 -10.87 -8.85 -3.40
N HIS A 93 -10.21 -7.93 -4.11
CA HIS A 93 -8.82 -7.57 -3.87
C HIS A 93 -8.63 -6.06 -4.00
N SER A 94 -7.66 -5.54 -3.28
CA SER A 94 -7.27 -4.13 -3.33
C SER A 94 -5.78 -4.05 -3.65
N VAL A 95 -5.41 -3.09 -4.50
CA VAL A 95 -4.01 -2.80 -4.82
C VAL A 95 -3.71 -1.36 -4.44
N THR A 96 -2.59 -1.16 -3.76
CA THR A 96 -2.10 0.17 -3.41
C THR A 96 -0.68 0.32 -3.90
N ALA A 97 -0.42 1.33 -4.72
CA ALA A 97 0.92 1.76 -5.09
C ALA A 97 1.24 3.07 -4.36
N GLU A 98 2.48 3.22 -3.90
CA GLU A 98 2.96 4.42 -3.22
C GLU A 98 4.33 4.82 -3.75
N LEU A 99 4.46 6.10 -4.11
CA LEU A 99 5.70 6.78 -4.42
C LEU A 99 5.91 7.89 -3.40
N TYR A 100 7.08 7.97 -2.78
CA TYR A 100 7.40 9.07 -1.87
C TYR A 100 8.84 9.51 -2.01
N TYR A 101 9.09 10.78 -1.67
CA TYR A 101 10.43 11.33 -1.53
C TYR A 101 10.58 11.95 -0.15
N ARG A 102 11.50 11.44 0.65
CA ARG A 102 11.81 11.96 1.98
C ARG A 102 13.02 12.87 1.91
N VAL A 103 12.79 14.12 2.29
CA VAL A 103 13.76 15.20 2.44
C VAL A 103 14.16 15.32 3.90
N ASN A 104 15.42 15.07 4.21
CA ASN A 104 15.98 15.37 5.53
C ASN A 104 16.38 16.85 5.57
N VAL A 105 15.46 17.71 5.99
CA VAL A 105 15.67 19.17 6.00
C VAL A 105 16.75 19.55 7.00
N THR A 106 16.68 18.97 8.20
CA THR A 106 17.68 19.08 9.27
C THR A 106 17.81 17.72 9.98
N PRO A 107 18.80 17.51 10.86
CA PRO A 107 18.92 16.26 11.62
C PRO A 107 17.67 15.92 12.47
N TRP A 108 16.87 16.92 12.83
CA TRP A 108 15.67 16.78 13.65
C TRP A 108 14.36 16.87 12.85
N LEU A 109 14.40 17.27 11.57
CA LEU A 109 13.20 17.46 10.72
C LEU A 109 13.31 16.72 9.40
N GLN A 110 12.33 15.86 9.14
CA GLN A 110 12.17 15.17 7.86
C GLN A 110 10.78 15.43 7.29
N LEU A 111 10.72 15.75 5.99
CA LEU A 111 9.48 15.93 5.24
C LEU A 111 9.40 14.87 4.14
N GLN A 112 8.25 14.23 3.99
CA GLN A 112 8.05 13.16 3.03
C GLN A 112 6.73 13.39 2.28
N PRO A 113 6.73 14.21 1.22
CA PRO A 113 5.65 14.17 0.23
C PRO A 113 5.54 12.78 -0.41
N GLY A 114 4.32 12.36 -0.67
CA GLY A 114 4.01 11.10 -1.31
C GLY A 114 2.74 11.16 -2.16
N LEU A 115 2.69 10.27 -3.13
CA LEU A 115 1.57 10.03 -4.02
C LEU A 115 1.22 8.55 -3.92
N GLN A 116 -0.05 8.27 -3.68
CA GLN A 116 -0.59 6.92 -3.62
C GLN A 116 -1.67 6.75 -4.68
N TYR A 117 -1.71 5.57 -5.28
CA TYR A 117 -2.77 5.14 -6.17
C TYR A 117 -3.43 3.91 -5.56
N TRP A 118 -4.76 3.96 -5.41
CA TRP A 118 -5.57 2.92 -4.83
C TRP A 118 -6.50 2.37 -5.90
N HIS A 119 -6.33 1.08 -6.21
CA HIS A 119 -7.21 0.34 -7.11
C HIS A 119 -8.12 -0.57 -6.29
N HIS A 120 -9.43 -0.49 -6.57
CA HIS A 120 -10.49 -1.11 -5.77
C HIS A 120 -10.30 -0.89 -4.25
N PRO A 121 -10.46 0.35 -3.75
CA PRO A 121 -10.43 0.62 -2.31
C PRO A 121 -11.37 -0.30 -1.53
N ALA A 122 -10.93 -0.76 -0.35
CA ALA A 122 -11.60 -1.78 0.47
C ALA A 122 -11.85 -3.14 -0.24
N GLY A 123 -11.32 -3.32 -1.45
CA GLY A 123 -11.50 -4.51 -2.27
C GLY A 123 -12.85 -4.60 -2.97
N ILE A 124 -13.60 -3.51 -3.09
CA ILE A 124 -14.91 -3.47 -3.74
C ILE A 124 -14.72 -3.05 -5.20
N SER A 125 -15.17 -3.87 -6.16
CA SER A 125 -14.98 -3.62 -7.60
C SER A 125 -15.68 -2.36 -8.10
N GLU A 126 -16.78 -2.00 -7.46
CA GLU A 126 -17.61 -0.86 -7.83
C GLU A 126 -17.09 0.46 -7.23
N THR A 127 -16.11 0.41 -6.33
CA THR A 127 -15.47 1.62 -5.81
C THR A 127 -14.44 2.13 -6.81
N GLN A 128 -14.59 3.38 -7.22
CA GLN A 128 -13.66 4.03 -8.14
C GLN A 128 -12.23 4.09 -7.58
N ASP A 129 -11.27 3.97 -8.48
CA ASP A 129 -9.87 4.16 -8.15
C ASP A 129 -9.60 5.57 -7.65
N ALA A 130 -8.62 5.70 -6.76
CA ALA A 130 -8.29 6.97 -6.13
C ALA A 130 -6.81 7.31 -6.26
N TRP A 131 -6.53 8.59 -6.50
CA TRP A 131 -5.23 9.19 -6.33
C TRP A 131 -5.21 9.99 -5.02
N VAL A 132 -4.23 9.73 -4.18
CA VAL A 132 -4.12 10.34 -2.85
C VAL A 132 -2.74 10.96 -2.70
N THR A 133 -2.68 12.25 -2.42
CA THR A 133 -1.44 12.93 -2.05
C THR A 133 -1.31 13.02 -0.54
N ALA A 134 -0.13 12.75 0.00
CA ALA A 134 0.13 12.82 1.43
C ALA A 134 1.43 13.59 1.71
N LEU A 135 1.50 14.21 2.88
CA LEU A 135 2.73 14.77 3.44
C LEU A 135 2.94 14.16 4.82
N LYS A 136 4.02 13.39 4.98
CA LYS A 136 4.45 12.87 6.27
C LYS A 136 5.58 13.72 6.82
N THR A 137 5.45 14.14 8.08
CA THR A 137 6.47 14.90 8.79
C THR A 137 7.00 14.08 9.96
N VAL A 138 8.31 14.07 10.16
CA VAL A 138 8.96 13.44 11.32
C VAL A 138 9.79 14.50 12.02
N VAL A 139 9.56 14.65 13.34
CA VAL A 139 10.29 15.56 14.22
C VAL A 139 10.91 14.74 15.34
N THR A 140 12.19 14.95 15.64
CA THR A 140 12.92 14.29 16.72
C THR A 140 13.49 15.34 17.66
N PHE A 141 13.24 15.21 18.97
CA PHE A 141 13.64 16.16 20.02
C PHE A 141 14.76 15.59 20.88
#